data_AF-A0A972VBQ4-F1
#
_entry.id   AF-A0A972VBQ4-F1
#
_cell.length_a   1.000
_cell.length_b   1.000
_cell.length_c   1.000
_cell.angle_alpha   90.00
_cell.angle_beta   90.00
_cell.angle_gamma   90.00
#
_symmetry.space_group_name_H-M   'P 1'
#
loop_
_entity.id
_entity.type
_entity.pdbx_description
1 polymer ?
#
loop_
_entity_poly.entity_id
_entity_poly.type
_entity_poly.pdbx_seq_one_letter_code
_entity_poly.pdbx_strand_id
1 'polypeptide(L)'
;MLDPETRVTTMRQGTAGLRKSLVKQALSEYHKVISSGDPTRSNHHATAVTHVGALLKKRLFSRACLSVLDSEQAKDPHWTNALALAFDGVSVPLAIAAPVSKSGPRLMPVAIAGAVGATAGMLIFTPLAKLALDMRDLGLALGGPVGAGMAIMLYWRLSRSRLLQWITGSASPDRMDTGQQQAVARLAIEQWLDMSLIVMTLLCDVASVQVSGHTESHEILRQLSRKIYALHHVSQDALAVTADEVIQAARNLGFEGLDGQPEFMASVQTARETLIWYASLAGQYEMFGHISDGDSVQVERDPVVLEGKVMSRGLVRKVRK
;
A
#
# COMPACT_ATOMS: atom_id res chain seq x y z
N MET A 1 22.74 3.81 11.13
CA MET A 1 21.44 3.28 10.66
C MET A 1 21.30 1.88 11.24
N LEU A 2 20.31 1.63 12.10
CA LEU A 2 20.12 0.29 12.68
C LEU A 2 19.75 -0.69 11.56
N ASP A 3 20.28 -1.90 11.64
CA ASP A 3 19.92 -3.01 10.76
C ASP A 3 18.39 -3.26 10.82
N PRO A 4 17.70 -3.42 9.67
CA PRO A 4 16.24 -3.58 9.63
C PRO A 4 15.72 -4.71 10.52
N GLU A 5 16.45 -5.81 10.67
CA GLU A 5 16.03 -6.91 11.55
C GLU A 5 16.03 -6.49 13.03
N THR A 6 17.04 -5.71 13.43
CA THR A 6 17.15 -5.17 14.80
C THR A 6 16.00 -4.19 15.10
N ARG A 7 15.58 -3.38 14.12
CA ARG A 7 14.43 -2.47 14.29
C ARG A 7 13.12 -3.23 14.39
N VAL A 8 12.89 -4.22 13.52
CA VAL A 8 11.68 -5.05 13.56
C VAL A 8 11.57 -5.81 14.89
N THR A 9 12.67 -6.37 15.40
CA THR A 9 12.68 -7.07 16.68
C THR A 9 12.44 -6.13 17.87
N THR A 10 13.10 -4.97 17.89
CA THR A 10 12.88 -3.92 18.91
C THR A 10 11.42 -3.47 18.91
N MET A 11 10.85 -3.23 17.73
CA MET A 11 9.47 -2.84 17.58
C MET A 11 8.50 -3.94 18.03
N ARG A 12 8.75 -5.20 17.67
CA ARG A 12 7.94 -6.34 18.14
C ARG A 12 7.96 -6.46 19.65
N GLN A 13 9.10 -6.22 20.29
CA GLN A 13 9.21 -6.22 21.75
C GLN A 13 8.46 -5.04 22.37
N GLY A 14 8.66 -3.82 21.86
CA GLY A 14 7.98 -2.61 22.35
C GLY A 14 6.46 -2.64 22.16
N THR A 15 5.96 -3.30 21.12
CA THR A 15 4.53 -3.43 20.82
C THR A 15 3.88 -4.68 21.42
N ALA A 16 4.62 -5.55 22.12
CA ALA A 16 4.10 -6.83 22.62
C ALA A 16 2.89 -6.66 23.56
N GLY A 17 2.93 -5.67 24.45
CA GLY A 17 1.82 -5.35 25.37
C GLY A 17 0.59 -4.83 24.63
N LEU A 18 0.80 -3.92 23.67
CA LEU A 18 -0.26 -3.39 22.82
C LEU A 18 -0.90 -4.49 21.98
N ARG A 19 -0.09 -5.36 21.35
CA ARG A 19 -0.54 -6.49 20.53
C ARG A 19 -1.46 -7.42 21.31
N LYS A 20 -1.08 -7.82 22.53
CA LYS A 20 -1.92 -8.67 23.40
C LYS A 20 -3.29 -8.03 23.69
N SER A 21 -3.30 -6.72 23.97
CA SER A 21 -4.53 -5.95 24.22
C SER A 21 -5.41 -5.87 22.96
N LEU A 22 -4.80 -5.56 21.80
CA LEU A 22 -5.50 -5.46 20.52
C LEU A 22 -6.09 -6.78 20.08
N VAL A 23 -5.35 -7.89 20.20
CA VAL A 23 -5.87 -9.23 19.89
C VAL A 23 -7.08 -9.54 20.76
N LYS A 24 -7.02 -9.28 22.07
CA LYS A 24 -8.13 -9.51 22.99
C LYS A 24 -9.35 -8.65 22.64
N GLN A 25 -9.15 -7.37 22.33
CA GLN A 25 -10.24 -6.46 21.96
C GLN A 25 -10.87 -6.85 20.61
N ALA A 26 -10.05 -7.09 19.60
CA ALA A 26 -10.50 -7.50 18.27
C ALA A 26 -11.27 -8.83 18.32
N LEU A 27 -10.77 -9.79 19.10
CA LEU A 27 -11.45 -11.08 19.30
C LEU A 27 -12.78 -10.91 20.05
N SER A 28 -12.86 -10.02 21.04
CA SER A 28 -14.12 -9.72 21.72
C SER A 28 -15.15 -9.09 20.77
N GLU A 29 -14.75 -8.11 19.97
CA GLU A 29 -15.65 -7.45 19.01
C GLU A 29 -16.07 -8.39 17.87
N TYR A 30 -15.15 -9.24 17.38
CA TYR A 30 -15.46 -10.30 16.43
C TYR A 30 -16.61 -11.19 16.93
N HIS A 31 -16.51 -11.69 18.17
CA HIS A 31 -17.55 -12.53 18.75
C HIS A 31 -18.85 -11.79 18.98
N LYS A 32 -18.77 -10.51 19.40
CA LYS A 32 -19.96 -9.69 19.60
C LYS A 32 -20.73 -9.47 18.29
N VAL A 33 -20.03 -9.23 17.17
CA VAL A 33 -20.67 -9.08 15.86
C VAL A 33 -21.26 -10.42 15.38
N ILE A 34 -20.55 -11.53 15.59
CA ILE A 34 -21.06 -12.86 15.22
C ILE A 34 -22.26 -13.28 16.08
N SER A 35 -22.25 -13.00 17.38
CA SER A 35 -23.33 -13.39 18.30
C SER A 35 -24.57 -12.51 18.19
N SER A 36 -24.43 -11.27 17.73
CA SER A 36 -25.55 -10.35 17.49
C SER A 36 -26.18 -10.48 16.10
N GLY A 37 -25.50 -11.15 15.15
CA GLY A 37 -25.98 -11.37 13.79
C GLY A 37 -27.11 -12.39 13.70
N ASP A 38 -28.10 -12.13 12.84
CA ASP A 38 -29.12 -13.11 12.48
C ASP A 38 -28.45 -14.26 11.72
N PRO A 39 -28.44 -15.51 12.23
CA PRO A 39 -27.74 -16.63 11.58
C PRO A 39 -28.18 -16.88 10.13
N THR A 40 -29.29 -16.29 9.68
CA THR A 40 -29.82 -16.43 8.32
C THR A 40 -29.18 -15.53 7.24
N ARG A 41 -28.44 -14.45 7.57
CA ARG A 41 -27.72 -13.70 6.50
C ARG A 41 -26.36 -14.32 6.24
N SER A 42 -26.13 -14.74 5.00
CA SER A 42 -24.89 -15.34 4.49
C SER A 42 -23.63 -14.49 4.68
N ASN A 43 -23.76 -13.19 4.99
CA ASN A 43 -22.64 -12.24 5.00
C ASN A 43 -22.16 -11.84 6.40
N HIS A 44 -22.68 -12.40 7.49
CA HIS A 44 -22.29 -11.99 8.85
C HIS A 44 -20.80 -12.17 9.15
N HIS A 45 -20.21 -13.29 8.70
CA HIS A 45 -18.78 -13.53 8.88
C HIS A 45 -17.93 -12.47 8.17
N ALA A 46 -18.25 -12.17 6.90
CA ALA A 46 -17.54 -11.14 6.13
C ALA A 46 -17.68 -9.75 6.78
N THR A 47 -18.87 -9.41 7.29
CA THR A 47 -19.10 -8.16 8.03
C THR A 47 -18.27 -8.11 9.32
N ALA A 48 -18.21 -9.20 10.09
CA ALA A 48 -17.42 -9.28 11.31
C ALA A 48 -15.92 -9.13 11.02
N VAL A 49 -15.40 -9.81 9.99
CA VAL A 49 -14.00 -9.70 9.57
C VAL A 49 -13.66 -8.28 9.13
N THR A 50 -14.53 -7.66 8.31
CA THR A 50 -14.34 -6.28 7.84
C THR A 50 -14.36 -5.28 9.01
N HIS A 51 -15.30 -5.45 9.94
CA HIS A 51 -15.40 -4.62 11.14
C HIS A 51 -14.14 -4.71 12.02
N VAL A 52 -13.66 -5.92 12.25
CA VAL A 52 -12.45 -6.18 13.05
C VAL A 52 -11.21 -5.64 12.35
N GLY A 53 -11.09 -5.82 11.04
CA GLY A 53 -9.99 -5.25 10.25
C GLY A 53 -9.95 -3.72 10.36
N ALA A 54 -11.10 -3.05 10.23
CA ALA A 54 -11.19 -1.60 10.40
C ALA A 54 -10.82 -1.14 11.83
N LEU A 55 -11.25 -1.88 12.86
CA LEU A 55 -10.88 -1.61 14.25
C LEU A 55 -9.38 -1.75 14.48
N LEU A 56 -8.79 -2.85 14.01
CA LEU A 56 -7.37 -3.12 14.12
C LEU A 56 -6.55 -2.04 13.43
N LYS A 57 -6.90 -1.67 12.19
CA LYS A 57 -6.27 -0.57 11.47
C LYS A 57 -6.37 0.75 12.23
N LYS A 58 -7.56 1.12 12.70
CA LYS A 58 -7.75 2.36 13.50
C LYS A 58 -6.85 2.39 14.74
N ARG A 59 -6.65 1.24 15.39
CA ARG A 59 -5.77 1.13 16.57
C ARG A 59 -4.29 1.11 16.21
N LEU A 60 -3.94 0.51 15.08
CA LEU A 60 -2.59 0.47 14.54
C LEU A 60 -2.08 1.88 14.24
N PHE A 61 -2.94 2.73 13.65
CA PHE A 61 -2.64 4.15 13.41
C PHE A 61 -2.97 5.07 14.59
N SER A 62 -3.20 4.51 15.79
CA SER A 62 -3.40 5.33 16.97
C SER A 62 -2.07 5.93 17.44
N ARG A 63 -2.14 7.12 18.05
CA ARG A 63 -0.97 7.83 18.59
C ARG A 63 -0.13 6.97 19.54
N ALA A 64 -0.78 6.10 20.32
CA ALA A 64 -0.09 5.18 21.24
C ALA A 64 0.75 4.11 20.52
N CYS A 65 0.33 3.66 19.35
CA CYS A 65 1.10 2.70 18.54
C CYS A 65 2.21 3.41 17.77
N LEU A 66 1.88 4.55 17.15
CA LEU A 66 2.85 5.34 16.39
C LEU A 66 3.95 5.94 17.28
N SER A 67 3.67 6.29 18.53
CA SER A 67 4.70 6.77 19.46
C SER A 67 5.75 5.71 19.81
N VAL A 68 5.44 4.43 19.64
CA VAL A 68 6.41 3.33 19.82
C VAL A 68 7.29 3.15 18.57
N LEU A 69 6.78 3.56 17.40
CA LEU A 69 7.44 3.42 16.11
C LEU A 69 8.38 4.59 15.78
N ASP A 70 7.90 5.82 15.98
CA ASP A 70 8.66 7.02 15.66
C ASP A 70 8.08 8.24 16.40
N SER A 71 8.82 8.76 17.40
CA SER A 71 8.23 9.66 18.41
C SER A 71 7.96 11.08 17.93
N GLU A 72 8.68 11.55 16.90
CA GLU A 72 8.58 12.95 16.46
C GLU A 72 7.60 13.15 15.31
N GLN A 73 7.66 12.30 14.27
CA GLN A 73 6.81 12.41 13.08
C GLN A 73 5.37 11.99 13.35
N ALA A 74 5.13 11.13 14.34
CA ALA A 74 3.79 10.70 14.74
C ALA A 74 2.87 11.84 15.26
N LYS A 75 3.41 13.06 15.43
CA LYS A 75 2.62 14.25 15.79
C LYS A 75 2.00 14.94 14.56
N ASP A 76 2.53 14.73 13.37
CA ASP A 76 2.04 15.37 12.15
C ASP A 76 0.85 14.57 11.54
N PRO A 77 -0.37 15.13 11.50
CA PRO A 77 -1.51 14.46 10.90
C PRO A 77 -1.32 14.14 9.41
N HIS A 78 -0.60 14.97 8.66
CA HIS A 78 -0.37 14.74 7.23
C HIS A 78 0.49 13.50 7.00
N TRP A 79 1.56 13.35 7.78
CA TRP A 79 2.39 12.14 7.78
C TRP A 79 1.58 10.90 8.13
N THR A 80 0.75 10.94 9.18
CA THR A 80 -0.07 9.77 9.55
C THR A 80 -1.07 9.36 8.48
N ASN A 81 -1.66 10.31 7.76
CA ASN A 81 -2.60 10.04 6.67
C ASN A 81 -1.87 9.46 5.45
N ALA A 82 -0.70 10.00 5.10
CA ALA A 82 0.12 9.46 4.02
C ALA A 82 0.57 8.02 4.32
N LEU A 83 1.00 7.75 5.56
CA LEU A 83 1.36 6.42 6.01
C LEU A 83 0.16 5.45 5.95
N ALA A 84 -1.03 5.89 6.37
CA ALA A 84 -2.25 5.10 6.31
C ALA A 84 -2.65 4.74 4.86
N LEU A 85 -2.51 5.69 3.93
CA LEU A 85 -2.75 5.46 2.50
C LEU A 85 -1.74 4.49 1.89
N ALA A 86 -0.44 4.66 2.20
CA ALA A 86 0.60 3.76 1.73
C ALA A 86 0.40 2.34 2.28
N PHE A 87 0.01 2.22 3.55
CA PHE A 87 -0.32 0.95 4.18
C PHE A 87 -1.52 0.27 3.53
N ASP A 88 -2.57 1.01 3.15
CA ASP A 88 -3.70 0.43 2.42
C ASP A 88 -3.30 -0.14 1.06
N GLY A 89 -2.32 0.45 0.40
CA GLY A 89 -1.81 -0.04 -0.88
C GLY A 89 -0.99 -1.33 -0.78
N VAL A 90 -0.40 -1.62 0.39
CA VAL A 90 0.58 -2.71 0.56
C VAL A 90 0.10 -3.81 1.52
N SER A 91 -0.80 -3.50 2.45
CA SER A 91 -1.22 -4.45 3.48
C SER A 91 -2.12 -5.57 2.94
N VAL A 92 -1.92 -6.78 3.46
CA VAL A 92 -2.79 -7.92 3.16
C VAL A 92 -4.09 -7.76 3.95
N PRO A 93 -5.27 -7.90 3.33
CA PRO A 93 -6.54 -7.82 4.05
C PRO A 93 -6.65 -8.93 5.10
N LEU A 94 -7.30 -8.62 6.22
CA LEU A 94 -7.57 -9.61 7.26
C LEU A 94 -8.45 -10.73 6.70
N ALA A 95 -7.92 -11.96 6.67
CA ALA A 95 -8.64 -13.14 6.23
C ALA A 95 -8.79 -14.10 7.42
N ILE A 96 -9.99 -14.18 7.98
CA ILE A 96 -10.34 -15.21 8.96
C ILE A 96 -11.11 -16.29 8.20
N ALA A 97 -10.60 -17.53 8.23
CA ALA A 97 -11.27 -18.64 7.57
C ALA A 97 -12.72 -18.73 8.06
N ALA A 98 -13.65 -18.79 7.12
CA ALA A 98 -15.04 -19.06 7.46
C ALA A 98 -15.08 -20.37 8.23
N PRO A 99 -15.83 -20.43 9.34
CA PRO A 99 -15.87 -21.65 10.11
C PRO A 99 -16.44 -22.74 9.20
N VAL A 100 -15.72 -23.87 9.14
CA VAL A 100 -16.16 -25.02 8.35
C VAL A 100 -17.43 -25.52 9.03
N SER A 101 -18.58 -25.08 8.53
CA SER A 101 -19.85 -25.64 8.93
C SER A 101 -19.78 -27.11 8.52
N LYS A 102 -19.51 -27.98 9.49
CA LYS A 102 -19.67 -29.42 9.33
C LYS A 102 -21.17 -29.72 9.28
N SER A 103 -21.88 -29.08 8.35
CA SER A 103 -23.26 -29.41 7.98
C SER A 103 -23.29 -30.65 7.08
N GLY A 104 -22.41 -31.62 7.36
CA GLY A 104 -22.67 -32.97 6.92
C GLY A 104 -23.96 -33.43 7.61
N PRO A 105 -24.91 -34.05 6.91
CA PRO A 105 -26.09 -34.59 7.57
C PRO A 105 -25.60 -35.53 8.67
N ARG A 106 -26.04 -35.29 9.91
CA ARG A 106 -25.69 -36.18 11.03
C ARG A 106 -26.09 -37.59 10.60
N LEU A 107 -25.12 -38.51 10.51
CA LEU A 107 -25.34 -39.84 9.94
C LEU A 107 -26.44 -40.61 10.68
N MET A 108 -26.56 -40.38 11.99
CA MET A 108 -27.55 -41.02 12.85
C MET A 108 -29.01 -40.74 12.43
N PRO A 109 -29.50 -39.49 12.36
CA PRO A 109 -30.88 -39.25 11.94
C PRO A 109 -31.17 -39.67 10.50
N VAL A 110 -30.19 -39.64 9.59
CA VAL A 110 -30.36 -40.20 8.24
C VAL A 110 -30.52 -41.73 8.29
N ALA A 111 -29.73 -42.41 9.12
CA ALA A 111 -29.85 -43.85 9.32
C ALA A 111 -31.18 -44.23 9.97
N ILE A 112 -31.65 -43.47 10.97
CA ILE A 112 -32.96 -43.68 11.60
C ILE A 112 -34.08 -43.46 10.59
N ALA A 113 -34.04 -42.37 9.81
CA ALA A 113 -35.01 -42.11 8.75
C ALA A 113 -35.02 -43.23 7.70
N GLY A 114 -33.84 -43.73 7.31
CA GLY A 114 -33.71 -44.87 6.40
C GLY A 114 -34.30 -46.15 6.98
N ALA A 115 -34.04 -46.48 8.24
CA ALA A 115 -34.57 -47.66 8.91
C ALA A 115 -36.10 -47.61 9.06
N VAL A 116 -36.64 -46.46 9.50
CA VAL A 116 -38.10 -46.24 9.60
C VAL A 116 -38.75 -46.26 8.23
N GLY A 117 -38.10 -45.67 7.22
CA GLY A 117 -38.57 -45.70 5.84
C GLY A 117 -38.61 -47.12 5.28
N ALA A 118 -37.57 -47.93 5.53
CA ALA A 118 -37.51 -49.31 5.06
C ALA A 118 -38.63 -50.16 5.65
N THR A 119 -38.86 -50.08 6.97
CA THR A 119 -39.90 -50.85 7.64
C THR A 119 -41.29 -50.43 7.17
N ALA A 120 -41.57 -49.13 7.07
CA ALA A 120 -42.83 -48.61 6.56
C ALA A 120 -43.05 -49.00 5.08
N GLY A 121 -42.01 -48.91 4.26
CA GLY A 121 -42.04 -49.29 2.85
C GLY A 121 -42.36 -50.76 2.65
N MET A 122 -41.72 -51.67 3.40
CA MET A 122 -42.04 -53.09 3.38
C MET A 122 -43.50 -53.35 3.79
N LEU A 123 -43.99 -52.70 4.84
CA LEU A 123 -45.36 -52.89 5.33
C LEU A 123 -46.42 -52.42 4.33
N ILE A 124 -46.16 -51.34 3.59
CA ILE A 124 -47.11 -50.77 2.62
C ILE A 124 -47.02 -51.46 1.26
N PHE A 125 -45.82 -51.71 0.74
CA PHE A 125 -45.64 -52.28 -0.60
C PHE A 125 -45.95 -53.78 -0.66
N THR A 126 -45.78 -54.53 0.42
CA THR A 126 -46.11 -55.97 0.43
C THR A 126 -47.57 -56.27 0.09
N PRO A 127 -48.58 -55.68 0.77
CA PRO A 127 -49.99 -55.91 0.42
C PRO A 127 -50.35 -55.33 -0.96
N LEU A 128 -49.75 -54.19 -1.34
CA LEU A 128 -49.97 -53.56 -2.64
C LEU A 128 -49.47 -54.41 -3.81
N ALA A 129 -48.26 -54.97 -3.71
CA ALA A 129 -47.69 -55.84 -4.72
C ALA A 129 -48.46 -57.17 -4.81
N LYS A 130 -48.91 -57.70 -3.68
CA LYS A 130 -49.80 -58.86 -3.66
C LYS A 130 -51.13 -58.56 -4.36
N LEU A 131 -51.71 -57.38 -4.15
CA LEU A 131 -52.99 -57.03 -4.78
C LEU A 131 -52.85 -56.77 -6.29
N ALA A 132 -51.79 -56.09 -6.71
CA ALA A 132 -51.62 -55.63 -8.09
C ALA A 132 -50.98 -56.66 -9.01
N LEU A 133 -50.05 -57.47 -8.49
CA LEU A 133 -49.19 -58.36 -9.28
C LEU A 133 -49.25 -59.82 -8.80
N ASP A 134 -50.00 -60.12 -7.74
CA ASP A 134 -50.04 -61.43 -7.06
C ASP A 134 -48.67 -61.95 -6.60
N MET A 135 -47.67 -61.06 -6.48
CA MET A 135 -46.31 -61.38 -6.07
C MET A 135 -45.98 -60.71 -4.74
N ARG A 136 -46.08 -61.46 -3.65
CA ARG A 136 -45.75 -60.97 -2.30
C ARG A 136 -44.26 -60.68 -2.13
N ASP A 137 -43.40 -61.53 -2.68
CA ASP A 137 -41.95 -61.46 -2.48
C ASP A 137 -41.36 -60.21 -3.13
N LEU A 138 -41.97 -59.75 -4.23
CA LEU A 138 -41.59 -58.52 -4.91
C LEU A 138 -41.80 -57.28 -4.02
N GLY A 139 -42.92 -57.23 -3.29
CA GLY A 139 -43.22 -56.14 -2.37
C GLY A 139 -42.27 -56.10 -1.17
N LEU A 140 -41.80 -57.25 -0.70
CA LEU A 140 -40.83 -57.34 0.39
C LEU A 140 -39.42 -56.95 -0.08
N ALA A 141 -39.02 -57.39 -1.28
CA ALA A 141 -37.72 -57.08 -1.87
C ALA A 141 -37.55 -55.59 -2.23
N LEU A 142 -38.59 -54.97 -2.82
CA LEU A 142 -38.52 -53.57 -3.28
C LEU A 142 -38.99 -52.56 -2.22
N GLY A 143 -39.90 -52.95 -1.31
CA GLY A 143 -40.50 -52.04 -0.34
C GLY A 143 -39.49 -51.40 0.60
N GLY A 144 -38.49 -52.16 1.05
CA GLY A 144 -37.43 -51.66 1.95
C GLY A 144 -36.60 -50.54 1.32
N PRO A 145 -35.90 -50.79 0.20
CA PRO A 145 -35.08 -49.77 -0.47
C PRO A 145 -35.87 -48.52 -0.89
N VAL A 146 -37.07 -48.71 -1.46
CA VAL A 146 -37.91 -47.58 -1.92
C VAL A 146 -38.39 -46.74 -0.73
N GLY A 147 -38.86 -47.38 0.34
CA GLY A 147 -39.29 -46.70 1.55
C GLY A 147 -38.16 -45.95 2.25
N ALA A 148 -36.97 -46.55 2.36
CA ALA A 148 -35.79 -45.89 2.90
C ALA A 148 -35.40 -44.64 2.09
N GLY A 149 -35.37 -44.76 0.76
CA GLY A 149 -35.05 -43.64 -0.13
C GLY A 149 -36.06 -42.50 0.01
N MET A 150 -37.36 -42.80 0.04
CA MET A 150 -38.40 -41.79 0.25
C MET A 150 -38.31 -41.12 1.61
N ALA A 151 -38.06 -41.87 2.68
CA ALA A 151 -37.94 -41.31 4.03
C ALA A 151 -36.70 -40.41 4.16
N ILE A 152 -35.56 -40.78 3.55
CA ILE A 152 -34.36 -39.94 3.50
C ILE A 152 -34.62 -38.67 2.69
N MET A 153 -35.28 -38.77 1.52
CA MET A 153 -35.67 -37.59 0.73
C MET A 153 -36.63 -36.68 1.49
N LEU A 154 -37.60 -37.26 2.18
CA LEU A 154 -38.57 -36.51 2.99
C LEU A 154 -37.87 -35.84 4.17
N TYR A 155 -36.97 -36.54 4.86
CA TYR A 155 -36.12 -35.97 5.91
C TYR A 155 -35.25 -34.82 5.37
N TRP A 156 -34.66 -34.97 4.19
CA TRP A 156 -33.88 -33.92 3.56
C TRP A 156 -34.74 -32.70 3.17
N ARG A 157 -35.94 -32.92 2.63
CA ARG A 157 -36.89 -31.85 2.30
C ARG A 157 -37.43 -31.15 3.55
N LEU A 158 -37.74 -31.92 4.60
CA LEU A 158 -38.27 -31.43 5.88
C LEU A 158 -37.20 -30.72 6.71
N SER A 159 -35.96 -31.21 6.72
CA SER A 159 -34.84 -30.55 7.41
C SER A 159 -34.51 -29.18 6.82
N ARG A 160 -34.86 -28.95 5.54
CA ARG A 160 -34.79 -27.65 4.87
C ARG A 160 -35.98 -26.73 5.19
N SER A 161 -37.06 -27.25 5.77
CA SER A 161 -38.26 -26.48 6.12
C SER A 161 -38.14 -25.86 7.52
N ARG A 162 -38.51 -24.58 7.65
CA ARG A 162 -38.49 -23.85 8.94
C ARG A 162 -39.45 -24.42 9.98
N LEU A 163 -40.49 -25.10 9.53
CA LEU A 163 -41.55 -25.63 10.39
C LEU A 163 -41.02 -26.74 11.31
N LEU A 164 -40.18 -27.65 10.78
CA LEU A 164 -39.60 -28.71 11.61
C LEU A 164 -38.64 -28.16 12.65
N GLN A 165 -37.78 -27.20 12.27
CA GLN A 165 -36.83 -26.58 13.19
C GLN A 165 -37.52 -25.90 14.38
N TRP A 166 -38.72 -25.35 14.16
CA TRP A 166 -39.56 -24.78 15.21
C TRP A 166 -40.22 -25.86 16.07
N ILE A 167 -40.77 -26.92 15.47
CA ILE A 167 -41.50 -27.98 16.20
C ILE A 167 -40.55 -28.88 17.00
N THR A 168 -39.38 -29.24 16.46
CA THR A 168 -38.47 -30.17 17.15
C THR A 168 -37.72 -29.53 18.31
N GLY A 169 -37.95 -28.24 18.60
CA GLY A 169 -37.28 -27.51 19.68
C GLY A 169 -35.75 -27.63 19.62
N SER A 170 -35.22 -28.02 18.46
CA SER A 170 -33.83 -28.38 18.28
C SER A 170 -33.05 -27.08 18.29
N ALA A 171 -32.59 -26.72 19.48
CA ALA A 171 -31.59 -25.71 19.72
C ALA A 171 -30.56 -25.79 18.59
N SER A 172 -30.42 -24.68 17.87
CA SER A 172 -29.61 -24.49 16.67
C SER A 172 -28.46 -25.51 16.59
N PRO A 173 -28.45 -26.44 15.60
CA PRO A 173 -27.51 -27.55 15.57
C PRO A 173 -26.07 -27.12 15.28
N ASP A 174 -25.82 -25.82 15.15
CA ASP A 174 -24.52 -25.22 14.92
C ASP A 174 -24.06 -24.49 16.20
N ARG A 175 -24.02 -25.22 17.32
CA ARG A 175 -22.97 -24.95 18.33
C ARG A 175 -21.65 -25.37 17.68
N MET A 176 -21.24 -24.55 16.71
CA MET A 176 -19.91 -24.45 16.19
C MET A 176 -18.98 -24.52 17.40
N ASP A 177 -17.94 -25.34 17.35
CA ASP A 177 -16.98 -25.43 18.44
C ASP A 177 -16.36 -24.04 18.63
N THR A 178 -16.95 -23.28 19.54
CA THR A 178 -16.66 -21.86 19.76
C THR A 178 -15.20 -21.73 20.16
N GLY A 179 -14.63 -22.76 20.80
CA GLY A 179 -13.20 -22.84 21.11
C GLY A 179 -12.34 -22.92 19.85
N GLN A 180 -12.70 -23.78 18.89
CA GLN A 180 -11.93 -23.91 17.64
C GLN A 180 -12.02 -22.64 16.79
N GLN A 181 -13.21 -22.05 16.64
CA GLN A 181 -13.37 -20.80 15.90
C GLN A 181 -12.64 -19.63 16.57
N GLN A 182 -12.66 -19.56 17.91
CA GLN A 182 -11.88 -18.60 18.70
C GLN A 182 -10.39 -18.73 18.44
N ALA A 183 -9.86 -19.97 18.45
CA ALA A 183 -8.45 -20.22 18.20
C ALA A 183 -8.02 -19.80 16.79
N VAL A 184 -8.82 -20.13 15.77
CA VAL A 184 -8.55 -19.74 14.37
C VAL A 184 -8.61 -18.22 14.19
N ALA A 185 -9.64 -17.56 14.72
CA ALA A 185 -9.76 -16.11 14.66
C ALA A 185 -8.60 -15.41 15.39
N ARG A 186 -8.22 -15.91 16.56
CA ARG A 186 -7.07 -15.40 17.31
C ARG A 186 -5.78 -15.49 16.51
N LEU A 187 -5.48 -16.65 15.94
CA LEU A 187 -4.27 -16.89 15.16
C LEU A 187 -4.24 -15.97 13.92
N ALA A 188 -5.35 -15.84 13.21
CA ALA A 188 -5.46 -14.95 12.05
C ALA A 188 -5.22 -13.47 12.42
N ILE A 189 -5.79 -13.02 13.54
CA ILE A 189 -5.59 -11.64 14.04
C ILE A 189 -4.13 -11.43 14.48
N GLU A 190 -3.53 -12.39 15.19
CA GLU A 190 -2.12 -12.34 15.61
C GLU A 190 -1.18 -12.27 14.40
N GLN A 191 -1.40 -13.13 13.40
CA GLN A 191 -0.60 -13.14 12.17
C GLN A 191 -0.77 -11.86 11.36
N TRP A 192 -2.00 -11.35 11.21
CA TRP A 192 -2.26 -10.10 10.50
C TRP A 192 -1.57 -8.93 11.19
N LEU A 193 -1.63 -8.86 12.53
CA LEU A 193 -0.95 -7.82 13.30
C LEU A 193 0.57 -7.91 13.12
N ASP A 194 1.15 -9.10 13.19
CA ASP A 194 2.60 -9.28 13.05
C ASP A 194 3.12 -8.83 11.68
N MET A 195 2.37 -9.13 10.62
CA MET A 195 2.69 -8.66 9.26
C MET A 195 2.47 -7.15 9.11
N SER A 196 1.37 -6.64 9.66
CA SER A 196 1.04 -5.21 9.59
C SER A 196 2.07 -4.35 10.31
N LEU A 197 2.58 -4.81 11.46
CA LEU A 197 3.62 -4.12 12.21
C LEU A 197 4.92 -4.05 11.40
N ILE A 198 5.33 -5.14 10.73
CA ILE A 198 6.51 -5.16 9.83
C ILE A 198 6.34 -4.16 8.69
N VAL A 199 5.23 -4.23 7.96
CA VAL A 199 4.94 -3.33 6.83
C VAL A 199 4.98 -1.88 7.30
N MET A 200 4.37 -1.60 8.46
CA MET A 200 4.37 -0.26 9.02
C MET A 200 5.77 0.22 9.42
N THR A 201 6.64 -0.65 9.99
CA THR A 201 8.05 -0.28 10.25
C THR A 201 8.76 0.11 8.97
N LEU A 202 8.62 -0.70 7.92
CA LEU A 202 9.25 -0.45 6.63
C LEU A 202 8.74 0.85 5.98
N LEU A 203 7.44 1.10 6.08
CA LEU A 203 6.84 2.34 5.57
C LEU A 203 7.30 3.57 6.36
N CYS A 204 7.42 3.49 7.68
CA CYS A 204 8.01 4.57 8.48
C CYS A 204 9.45 4.85 8.04
N ASP A 205 10.23 3.81 7.76
CA ASP A 205 11.62 3.96 7.31
C ASP A 205 11.70 4.64 5.95
N VAL A 206 10.91 4.20 4.98
CA VAL A 206 10.83 4.85 3.66
C VAL A 206 10.33 6.30 3.78
N ALA A 207 9.32 6.54 4.61
CA ALA A 207 8.81 7.89 4.83
C ALA A 207 9.85 8.81 5.48
N SER A 208 10.64 8.32 6.44
CA SER A 208 11.70 9.09 7.08
C SER A 208 12.80 9.53 6.10
N VAL A 209 13.12 8.67 5.11
CA VAL A 209 14.06 8.98 4.03
C VAL A 209 13.48 10.05 3.10
N GLN A 210 12.19 9.95 2.74
CA GLN A 210 11.55 10.91 1.84
C GLN A 210 11.34 12.30 2.46
N VAL A 211 11.02 12.38 3.76
CA VAL A 211 10.86 13.66 4.48
C VAL A 211 12.18 14.42 4.53
N SER A 212 13.31 13.72 4.67
CA SER A 212 14.64 14.31 4.61
C SER A 212 14.90 14.93 3.22
N GLY A 213 14.49 14.24 2.15
CA GLY A 213 14.58 14.76 0.78
C GLY A 213 13.61 15.90 0.44
N HIS A 214 12.44 15.98 1.07
CA HIS A 214 11.48 17.07 0.81
C HIS A 214 11.95 18.42 1.36
N THR A 215 12.68 18.42 2.48
CA THR A 215 13.24 19.65 3.04
C THR A 215 14.33 20.20 2.13
N GLU A 216 15.21 19.33 1.61
CA GLU A 216 16.18 19.70 0.58
C GLU A 216 15.48 20.15 -0.70
N SER A 217 14.48 19.41 -1.20
CA SER A 217 13.75 19.79 -2.42
C SER A 217 13.08 21.16 -2.32
N HIS A 218 12.52 21.51 -1.15
CA HIS A 218 11.94 22.84 -0.94
C HIS A 218 12.99 23.94 -0.91
N GLU A 219 14.14 23.72 -0.28
CA GLU A 219 15.23 24.71 -0.26
C GLU A 219 15.87 24.85 -1.65
N ILE A 220 16.01 23.74 -2.38
CA ILE A 220 16.47 23.70 -3.78
C ILE A 220 15.53 24.52 -4.67
N LEU A 221 14.22 24.31 -4.57
CA LEU A 221 13.22 25.10 -5.31
C LEU A 221 13.22 26.58 -4.87
N ARG A 222 13.45 26.85 -3.58
CA ARG A 222 13.58 28.23 -3.07
C ARG A 222 14.83 28.92 -3.61
N GLN A 223 15.95 28.21 -3.71
CA GLN A 223 17.19 28.74 -4.29
C GLN A 223 17.04 28.99 -5.79
N LEU A 224 16.41 28.07 -6.51
CA LEU A 224 16.13 28.20 -7.94
C LEU A 224 15.18 29.37 -8.23
N SER A 225 14.09 29.48 -7.47
CA SER A 225 13.12 30.58 -7.61
C SER A 225 13.73 31.95 -7.32
N ARG A 226 14.66 32.07 -6.36
CA ARG A 226 15.43 33.32 -6.16
C ARG A 226 16.27 33.68 -7.39
N LYS A 227 16.94 32.70 -8.01
CA LYS A 227 17.73 32.91 -9.24
C LYS A 227 16.84 33.29 -10.44
N ILE A 228 15.67 32.67 -10.56
CA ILE A 228 14.67 33.04 -11.58
C ILE A 228 14.13 34.46 -11.34
N TYR A 229 13.87 34.83 -10.08
CA TYR A 229 13.43 36.18 -9.75
C TYR A 229 14.51 37.23 -10.04
N ALA A 230 15.79 36.88 -9.86
CA ALA A 230 16.90 37.76 -10.20
C ALA A 230 16.93 38.09 -11.69
N LEU A 231 16.61 37.13 -12.59
CA LEU A 231 16.55 37.36 -14.05
C LEU A 231 15.64 38.53 -14.43
N HIS A 232 14.55 38.76 -13.70
CA HIS A 232 13.63 39.87 -13.96
C HIS A 232 14.24 41.27 -13.75
N HIS A 233 15.34 41.36 -13.01
CA HIS A 233 15.95 42.63 -12.63
C HIS A 233 17.32 42.86 -13.30
N VAL A 234 17.76 41.95 -14.17
CA VAL A 234 19.05 42.04 -14.87
C VAL A 234 18.92 42.87 -16.15
N SER A 235 19.96 43.64 -16.48
CA SER A 235 20.04 44.39 -17.73
C SER A 235 20.11 43.45 -18.94
N GLN A 236 19.68 43.94 -20.11
CA GLN A 236 19.63 43.12 -21.33
C GLN A 236 21.00 42.52 -21.70
N ASP A 237 22.08 43.24 -21.45
CA ASP A 237 23.46 42.80 -21.74
C ASP A 237 23.93 41.65 -20.82
N ALA A 238 23.44 41.60 -19.58
CA ALA A 238 23.83 40.58 -18.60
C ALA A 238 22.84 39.38 -18.57
N LEU A 239 21.71 39.49 -19.25
CA LEU A 239 20.63 38.49 -19.21
C LEU A 239 21.10 37.09 -19.66
N ALA A 240 21.90 37.01 -20.73
CA ALA A 240 22.39 35.73 -21.25
C ALA A 240 23.30 35.01 -20.23
N VAL A 241 24.17 35.77 -19.54
CA VAL A 241 25.07 35.23 -18.51
C VAL A 241 24.28 34.77 -17.29
N THR A 242 23.35 35.59 -16.80
CA THR A 242 22.52 35.21 -15.65
C THR A 242 21.62 34.02 -15.97
N ALA A 243 21.10 33.90 -17.20
CA ALA A 243 20.31 32.75 -17.63
C ALA A 243 21.13 31.45 -17.63
N ASP A 244 22.39 31.51 -18.09
CA ASP A 244 23.32 30.38 -18.02
C ASP A 244 23.62 29.98 -16.56
N GLU A 245 23.78 30.95 -15.65
CA GLU A 245 23.95 30.67 -14.22
C GLU A 245 22.73 29.95 -13.59
N VAL A 246 21.51 30.25 -14.05
CA VAL A 246 20.30 29.55 -13.57
C VAL A 246 20.29 28.12 -14.07
N ILE A 247 20.64 27.90 -15.35
CA ILE A 247 20.71 26.56 -15.94
C ILE A 247 21.80 25.73 -15.25
N GLN A 248 22.97 26.32 -14.99
CA GLN A 248 24.06 25.64 -14.30
C GLN A 248 23.70 25.34 -12.84
N ALA A 249 23.03 26.26 -12.15
CA ALA A 249 22.51 26.00 -10.82
C ALA A 249 21.51 24.82 -10.84
N ALA A 250 20.59 24.79 -11.80
CA ALA A 250 19.66 23.68 -11.97
C ALA A 250 20.38 22.34 -12.23
N ARG A 251 21.41 22.32 -13.09
CA ARG A 251 22.24 21.12 -13.31
C ARG A 251 22.93 20.63 -12.03
N ASN A 252 23.54 21.55 -11.28
CA ASN A 252 24.22 21.22 -10.01
C ASN A 252 23.25 20.67 -8.96
N LEU A 253 21.96 21.00 -9.09
CA LEU A 253 20.87 20.53 -8.24
C LEU A 253 20.25 19.21 -8.72
N GLY A 254 20.80 18.59 -9.77
CA GLY A 254 20.36 17.29 -10.29
C GLY A 254 19.16 17.35 -11.24
N PHE A 255 18.81 18.53 -11.78
CA PHE A 255 17.79 18.62 -12.82
C PHE A 255 18.33 18.04 -14.13
N GLU A 256 17.68 16.99 -14.63
CA GLU A 256 18.02 16.30 -15.87
C GLU A 256 17.49 17.03 -17.12
N GLY A 257 18.02 16.69 -18.30
CA GLY A 257 17.56 17.24 -19.59
C GLY A 257 18.00 18.67 -19.87
N LEU A 258 18.93 19.20 -19.07
CA LEU A 258 19.52 20.51 -19.25
C LEU A 258 20.86 20.44 -20.01
N ASP A 259 21.21 19.34 -20.66
CA ASP A 259 22.50 19.18 -21.33
C ASP A 259 22.59 20.01 -22.63
N GLY A 260 23.78 20.55 -22.92
CA GLY A 260 24.04 21.34 -24.14
C GLY A 260 24.19 22.85 -23.89
N GLN A 261 24.59 23.58 -24.93
CA GLN A 261 24.71 25.04 -24.87
C GLN A 261 23.33 25.66 -25.16
N PRO A 262 22.85 26.62 -24.34
CA PRO A 262 21.54 27.23 -24.58
C PRO A 262 21.49 27.94 -25.94
N GLU A 263 20.37 27.86 -26.66
CA GLU A 263 20.23 28.49 -28.00
C GLU A 263 20.50 29.99 -27.97
N PHE A 264 20.12 30.68 -26.89
CA PHE A 264 20.37 32.12 -26.72
C PHE A 264 21.86 32.45 -26.56
N MET A 265 22.71 31.47 -26.24
CA MET A 265 24.17 31.63 -26.27
C MET A 265 24.78 31.29 -27.64
N ALA A 266 24.07 30.56 -28.49
CA ALA A 266 24.54 30.23 -29.84
C ALA A 266 24.66 31.48 -30.73
N SER A 267 23.77 32.47 -30.54
CA SER A 267 23.81 33.75 -31.26
C SER A 267 24.89 34.72 -30.76
N VAL A 268 25.44 34.52 -29.56
CA VAL A 268 26.52 35.36 -29.02
C VAL A 268 27.89 34.94 -29.59
N GLN A 269 28.00 33.74 -30.20
CA GLN A 269 29.22 33.30 -30.89
C GLN A 269 29.45 33.97 -32.26
N THR A 270 28.60 34.90 -32.67
CA THR A 270 28.70 35.53 -33.99
C THR A 270 29.75 36.65 -33.98
N ALA A 271 30.84 36.39 -34.71
CA ALA A 271 32.01 37.26 -34.93
C ALA A 271 32.92 37.45 -33.72
N ARG A 272 33.80 36.47 -33.48
CA ARG A 272 34.99 36.67 -32.64
C ARG A 272 35.79 37.85 -33.17
N GLU A 273 35.68 38.97 -32.47
CA GLU A 273 36.30 40.22 -32.88
C GLU A 273 37.83 40.02 -32.84
N THR A 274 38.46 40.36 -33.96
CA THR A 274 39.92 40.34 -34.06
C THR A 274 40.39 41.78 -33.93
N LEU A 275 41.18 42.05 -32.90
CA LEU A 275 41.72 43.39 -32.64
C LEU A 275 43.24 43.37 -32.72
N ILE A 276 43.83 44.54 -32.91
CA ILE A 276 45.28 44.72 -32.82
C ILE A 276 45.62 45.01 -31.36
N TRP A 277 46.51 44.22 -30.78
CA TRP A 277 46.91 44.33 -29.40
C TRP A 277 47.74 45.60 -29.17
N TYR A 278 47.37 46.35 -28.13
CA TYR A 278 48.13 47.49 -27.63
C TYR A 278 48.37 47.35 -26.13
N ALA A 279 49.50 47.86 -25.62
CA ALA A 279 49.79 47.86 -24.19
C ALA A 279 48.70 48.51 -23.32
N SER A 280 47.93 49.46 -23.87
CA SER A 280 46.79 50.09 -23.20
C SER A 280 45.62 49.14 -22.91
N LEU A 281 45.48 48.06 -23.67
CA LEU A 281 44.41 47.06 -23.49
C LEU A 281 44.70 46.07 -22.35
N ALA A 282 45.92 46.04 -21.84
CA ALA A 282 46.30 45.16 -20.73
C ALA A 282 45.47 45.40 -19.46
N GLY A 283 44.93 46.60 -19.25
CA GLY A 283 44.01 46.88 -18.13
C GLY A 283 42.64 46.21 -18.27
N GLN A 284 42.21 45.92 -19.49
CA GLN A 284 40.87 45.38 -19.79
C GLN A 284 40.91 43.88 -20.09
N TYR A 285 42.02 43.35 -20.61
CA TYR A 285 42.13 41.96 -21.07
C TYR A 285 43.30 41.23 -20.43
N GLU A 286 43.11 39.95 -20.15
CA GLU A 286 44.14 38.96 -19.85
C GLU A 286 44.66 38.34 -21.14
N MET A 287 45.97 38.14 -21.21
CA MET A 287 46.65 37.58 -22.38
C MET A 287 46.84 36.07 -22.22
N PHE A 288 46.42 35.29 -23.21
CA PHE A 288 46.73 33.88 -23.31
C PHE A 288 47.96 33.66 -24.22
N GLY A 289 49.12 33.50 -23.59
CA GLY A 289 50.41 33.33 -24.26
C GLY A 289 51.22 34.63 -24.40
N HIS A 290 52.30 34.57 -25.18
CA HIS A 290 53.12 35.76 -25.44
C HIS A 290 52.50 36.59 -26.57
N ILE A 291 52.10 37.81 -26.24
CA ILE A 291 51.50 38.78 -27.15
C ILE A 291 52.34 40.05 -27.08
N SER A 292 52.79 40.52 -28.24
CA SER A 292 53.54 41.76 -28.41
C SER A 292 52.66 42.87 -28.98
N ASP A 293 53.06 44.12 -28.75
CA ASP A 293 52.38 45.30 -29.30
C ASP A 293 52.28 45.19 -30.84
N GLY A 294 51.09 45.40 -31.40
CA GLY A 294 50.82 45.22 -32.83
C GLY A 294 50.39 43.82 -33.26
N ASP A 295 50.39 42.82 -32.37
CA ASP A 295 49.90 41.48 -32.70
C ASP A 295 48.39 41.47 -32.94
N SER A 296 47.94 40.68 -33.91
CA SER A 296 46.52 40.42 -34.10
C SER A 296 46.05 39.37 -33.07
N VAL A 297 45.05 39.72 -32.26
CA VAL A 297 44.50 38.86 -31.21
C VAL A 297 43.00 38.67 -31.42
N GLN A 298 42.54 37.46 -31.13
CA GLN A 298 41.13 37.10 -31.11
C GLN A 298 40.62 37.23 -29.68
N VAL A 299 39.49 37.92 -29.51
CA VAL A 299 38.80 37.99 -28.22
C VAL A 299 38.07 36.67 -28.00
N GLU A 300 38.48 35.93 -26.97
CA GLU A 300 37.83 34.69 -26.53
C GLU A 300 36.74 34.99 -25.47
N ARG A 301 36.91 36.08 -24.72
CA ARG A 301 35.93 36.57 -23.73
C ARG A 301 36.00 38.09 -23.65
N ASP A 302 34.85 38.77 -23.76
CA ASP A 302 34.76 40.21 -23.58
C ASP A 302 34.99 40.63 -22.12
N PRO A 303 35.52 41.83 -21.86
CA PRO A 303 35.68 42.35 -20.52
C PRO A 303 34.31 42.80 -19.98
N VAL A 304 34.03 42.46 -18.73
CA VAL A 304 32.81 42.91 -18.06
C VAL A 304 33.09 44.29 -17.47
N VAL A 305 32.53 45.34 -18.06
CA VAL A 305 32.67 46.72 -17.60
C VAL A 305 31.34 47.19 -17.01
N LEU A 306 31.37 47.62 -15.75
CA LEU A 306 30.21 48.19 -15.06
C LEU A 306 30.60 49.61 -14.62
N GLU A 307 29.82 50.62 -15.05
CA GLU A 307 30.04 52.03 -14.68
C GLU A 307 31.47 52.55 -15.01
N GLY A 308 32.05 52.08 -16.12
CA GLY A 308 33.41 52.44 -16.54
C GLY A 308 34.53 51.75 -15.76
N LYS A 309 34.21 50.86 -14.82
CA LYS A 309 35.18 50.04 -14.09
C LYS A 309 35.15 48.60 -14.60
N VAL A 310 36.33 48.05 -14.89
CA VAL A 310 36.48 46.65 -15.30
C VAL A 310 36.24 45.75 -14.09
N MET A 311 35.13 45.02 -14.08
CA MET A 311 34.75 44.07 -13.03
C MET A 311 35.41 42.70 -13.23
N SER A 312 35.55 42.29 -14.49
CA SER A 312 36.26 41.07 -14.88
C SER A 312 36.99 41.31 -16.21
N ARG A 313 38.26 40.92 -16.28
CA ARG A 313 39.07 41.09 -17.49
C ARG A 313 38.61 40.11 -18.57
N GLY A 314 38.57 40.60 -19.81
CA GLY A 314 38.38 39.77 -20.98
C GLY A 314 39.57 38.82 -21.18
N LEU A 315 39.46 37.87 -22.10
CA LEU A 315 40.56 36.96 -22.47
C LEU A 315 40.85 37.10 -23.95
N VAL A 316 42.11 37.34 -24.30
CA VAL A 316 42.56 37.41 -25.69
C VAL A 316 43.62 36.35 -25.99
N ARG A 317 43.63 35.87 -27.23
CA ARG A 317 44.61 34.91 -27.73
C ARG A 317 45.20 35.40 -29.05
N LYS A 318 46.52 35.32 -29.20
CA LYS A 318 47.20 35.66 -30.47
C LYS A 318 46.73 34.77 -31.61
N VAL A 319 46.34 35.38 -32.73
CA VAL A 319 46.04 34.68 -33.98
C VAL A 319 47.35 34.44 -34.70
N ARG A 320 47.67 33.17 -34.97
CA ARG A 320 48.79 32.81 -35.85
C ARG A 320 48.30 32.94 -37.29
N LYS A 321 48.87 33.89 -38.03
CA LYS A 321 48.82 33.87 -39.50
C LYS A 321 49.80 32.83 -40.03
#